data_AF-A0A9E0Y6Y3-F1
#
_entry.id   AF-A0A9E0Y6Y3-F1
#
_cell.length_a   1.000
_cell.length_b   1.000
_cell.length_c   1.000
_cell.angle_alpha   90.00
_cell.angle_beta   90.00
_cell.angle_gamma   90.00
#
_symmetry.space_group_name_H-M   'P 1'
#
loop_
_entity.id
_entity.type
_entity.pdbx_description
1 polymer ?
#
loop_
_entity_poly.entity_id
_entity_poly.type
_entity_poly.pdbx_seq_one_letter_code
_entity_poly.pdbx_strand_id
1 'polypeptide(L)'
;MFRITSLILLLFAASAAAGQILTNFPTVEQRRAADERARRNEGARIADSMAALDGLRNANQVYRTLLKKKELSKNDRELRAGLTAPDRDDAALYADFLKQSDTGILRLFSDRGCRPDNLIKADPKCANIFPGTWSYSFRAKDYAEDLFGDILLRNGRLTTDGFLAQGMIVRLGNFSLDRVTSASPGAKFPADFKPADKIAEVRAQYEQLRIGVDADGFLYSKEAPAKVGSVYLLRVIAYRLHLSVLTRILRSKTEPDEDDLNFIRVDQDTRKDVTIAFRIVRQDADKNLTIVWKELDRKKSPEIVFAD
;
A
#
# COMPACT_ATOMS: atom_id res chain seq x y z
N MET A 1 60.98 37.86 1.62
CA MET A 1 60.94 39.24 1.08
C MET A 1 59.64 39.88 1.53
N PHE A 2 59.75 40.93 2.36
CA PHE A 2 58.74 41.96 2.72
C PHE A 2 57.43 41.51 3.42
N ARG A 3 56.90 42.16 4.47
CA ARG A 3 57.32 43.21 5.43
C ARG A 3 56.22 43.24 6.53
N ILE A 4 56.58 43.24 7.82
CA ILE A 4 56.46 44.39 8.78
C ILE A 4 55.00 44.75 9.15
N THR A 5 54.50 44.33 10.32
CA THR A 5 54.40 45.10 11.60
C THR A 5 53.14 45.96 11.70
N SER A 6 52.29 45.66 12.69
CA SER A 6 51.59 46.70 13.48
C SER A 6 50.97 46.11 14.74
N LEU A 7 51.67 46.39 15.83
CA LEU A 7 51.29 46.27 17.22
C LEU A 7 50.42 47.50 17.55
N ILE A 8 49.17 47.31 17.98
CA ILE A 8 48.41 48.38 18.66
C ILE A 8 47.89 47.84 19.99
N LEU A 9 48.50 48.41 21.03
CA LEU A 9 48.18 48.37 22.44
C LEU A 9 47.08 49.43 22.68
N LEU A 10 45.94 49.07 23.26
CA LEU A 10 44.96 50.00 23.86
C LEU A 10 44.20 49.22 24.95
N LEU A 11 44.70 49.32 26.19
CA LEU A 11 44.22 50.19 27.26
C LEU A 11 42.85 49.81 27.82
N PHE A 12 42.92 49.32 29.07
CA PHE A 12 41.91 49.18 30.10
C PHE A 12 40.77 50.21 30.06
N ALA A 13 39.55 49.68 30.08
CA ALA A 13 38.41 50.29 30.79
C ALA A 13 37.52 49.18 31.35
N ALA A 14 37.92 48.58 32.47
CA ALA A 14 37.04 47.74 33.28
C ALA A 14 36.10 48.66 34.06
N SER A 15 35.05 49.13 33.40
CA SER A 15 33.94 49.81 34.07
C SER A 15 33.14 48.74 34.83
N ALA A 16 33.39 48.64 36.13
CA ALA A 16 32.52 47.95 37.06
C ALA A 16 31.16 48.67 37.08
N ALA A 17 30.29 48.33 36.14
CA ALA A 17 28.87 48.62 36.27
C ALA A 17 28.33 47.66 37.34
N ALA A 18 28.40 48.09 38.60
CA ALA A 18 27.51 47.62 39.65
C ALA A 18 26.09 48.03 39.26
N GLY A 19 25.51 47.29 38.31
CA GLY A 19 24.10 47.40 37.97
C GLY A 19 23.33 47.05 39.23
N GLN A 20 22.67 48.05 39.80
CA GLN A 20 21.66 47.86 40.81
C GLN A 20 20.66 46.86 40.24
N ILE A 21 20.71 45.61 40.70
CA ILE A 21 19.63 44.66 40.52
C ILE A 21 18.51 45.19 41.42
N LEU A 22 17.81 46.22 40.94
CA LEU A 22 16.49 46.57 41.43
C LEU A 22 15.63 45.36 41.13
N THR A 23 15.49 44.49 42.13
CA THR A 23 14.51 43.41 42.14
C THR A 23 13.14 44.07 42.12
N ASN A 24 12.71 44.41 40.91
CA ASN A 24 11.40 44.98 40.67
C ASN A 24 10.39 43.86 40.90
N PHE A 25 10.01 43.67 42.16
CA PHE A 25 9.05 42.66 42.53
C PHE A 25 7.71 43.03 41.89
N PRO A 26 7.12 42.15 41.08
CA PRO A 26 5.86 42.46 40.44
C PRO A 26 4.81 42.74 41.51
N THR A 27 4.06 43.82 41.32
CA THR A 27 2.97 44.21 42.22
C THR A 27 1.93 43.09 42.30
N VAL A 28 1.14 43.06 43.38
CA VAL A 28 0.06 42.07 43.53
C VAL A 28 -0.89 42.07 42.33
N GLU A 29 -1.13 43.24 41.73
CA GLU A 29 -1.94 43.40 40.53
C GLU A 29 -1.28 42.83 39.28
N GLN A 30 0.03 43.04 39.10
CA GLN A 30 0.80 42.44 38.00
C GLN A 30 0.85 40.91 38.10
N ARG A 31 0.96 40.36 39.32
CA ARG A 31 0.91 38.90 39.54
C ARG A 31 -0.47 38.34 39.23
N ARG A 32 -1.55 39.00 39.69
CA ARG A 32 -2.93 38.61 39.35
C ARG A 32 -3.18 38.64 37.85
N ALA A 33 -2.75 39.68 37.15
CA ALA A 33 -2.91 39.79 35.70
C ALA A 33 -2.10 38.72 34.95
N ALA A 34 -0.90 38.38 35.43
CA ALA A 34 -0.07 37.31 34.86
C ALA A 34 -0.72 35.94 35.07
N ASP A 35 -1.18 35.64 36.29
CA ASP A 35 -1.88 34.41 36.64
C ASP A 35 -3.17 34.24 35.82
N GLU A 36 -3.91 35.33 35.62
CA GLU A 36 -5.14 35.30 34.83
C GLU A 36 -4.87 35.06 33.33
N ARG A 37 -3.82 35.67 32.77
CA ARG A 37 -3.36 35.35 31.40
C ARG A 37 -2.91 33.90 31.28
N ALA A 38 -2.16 33.40 32.26
CA ALA A 38 -1.73 32.00 32.28
C ALA A 38 -2.92 31.04 32.31
N ARG A 39 -3.95 31.33 33.12
CA ARG A 39 -5.20 30.55 33.15
C ARG A 39 -5.97 30.61 31.83
N ARG A 40 -6.07 31.78 31.20
CA ARG A 40 -6.73 31.91 29.88
C ARG A 40 -5.96 31.15 28.80
N ASN A 41 -4.64 31.24 28.79
CA ASN A 41 -3.79 30.54 27.83
C ASN A 41 -3.90 29.02 28.01
N GLU A 42 -3.86 28.51 29.25
CA GLU A 42 -4.04 27.08 29.50
C GLU A 42 -5.47 26.62 29.18
N GLY A 43 -6.48 27.44 29.46
CA GLY A 43 -7.87 27.18 29.05
C GLY A 43 -8.02 27.07 27.52
N ALA A 44 -7.38 27.97 26.76
CA ALA A 44 -7.35 27.90 25.30
C ALA A 44 -6.62 26.65 24.80
N ARG A 45 -5.47 26.30 25.41
CA ARG A 45 -4.69 25.11 25.04
C ARG A 45 -5.45 23.81 25.31
N ILE A 46 -6.19 23.74 26.42
CA ILE A 46 -7.06 22.60 26.74
C ILE A 46 -8.22 22.53 25.75
N ALA A 47 -8.87 23.66 25.44
CA ALA A 47 -9.96 23.70 24.45
C ALA A 47 -9.50 23.26 23.06
N ASP A 48 -8.34 23.72 22.60
CA ASP A 48 -7.73 23.29 21.33
C ASP A 48 -7.41 21.79 21.33
N SER A 49 -6.90 21.27 22.46
CA SER A 49 -6.60 19.84 22.63
C SER A 49 -7.88 18.99 22.61
N MET A 50 -8.95 19.44 23.25
CA MET A 50 -10.24 18.76 23.25
C MET A 50 -10.89 18.80 21.86
N ALA A 51 -10.86 19.95 21.17
CA ALA A 51 -11.34 20.06 19.80
C ALA A 51 -10.57 19.14 18.83
N ALA A 52 -9.25 18.98 19.03
CA ALA A 52 -8.45 18.04 18.26
C ALA A 52 -8.84 16.57 18.55
N LEU A 53 -9.09 16.22 19.82
CA LEU A 53 -9.53 14.88 20.22
C LEU A 53 -10.94 14.56 19.69
N ASP A 54 -11.88 15.49 19.76
CA ASP A 54 -13.22 15.34 19.21
C ASP A 54 -13.19 15.24 17.68
N GLY A 55 -12.32 16.03 17.02
CA GLY A 55 -12.03 15.88 15.60
C GLY A 55 -11.54 14.48 15.25
N LEU A 56 -10.61 13.92 16.04
CA LEU A 56 -10.13 12.54 15.85
C LEU A 56 -11.23 11.49 16.12
N ARG A 57 -12.10 11.73 17.11
CA ARG A 57 -13.20 10.80 17.45
C ARG A 57 -14.28 10.79 16.37
N ASN A 58 -14.67 11.96 15.88
CA ASN A 58 -15.61 12.11 14.76
C ASN A 58 -15.02 11.56 13.47
N ALA A 59 -13.74 11.85 13.18
CA ALA A 59 -13.02 11.24 12.07
C ALA A 59 -13.02 9.71 12.18
N ASN A 60 -12.79 9.13 13.37
CA ASN A 60 -12.85 7.67 13.58
C ASN A 60 -14.26 7.11 13.35
N GLN A 61 -15.32 7.83 13.71
CA GLN A 61 -16.69 7.40 13.47
C GLN A 61 -17.07 7.47 11.98
N VAL A 62 -16.73 8.56 11.30
CA VAL A 62 -16.87 8.73 9.84
C VAL A 62 -16.07 7.64 9.12
N TYR A 63 -14.83 7.42 9.53
CA TYR A 63 -13.96 6.34 9.07
C TYR A 63 -14.61 4.96 9.24
N ARG A 64 -15.11 4.61 10.42
CA ARG A 64 -15.81 3.33 10.65
C ARG A 64 -17.08 3.17 9.80
N THR A 65 -17.77 4.26 9.49
CA THR A 65 -19.03 4.24 8.76
C THR A 65 -18.78 4.11 7.25
N LEU A 66 -17.85 4.89 6.70
CA LEU A 66 -17.42 4.84 5.30
C LEU A 66 -16.75 3.52 4.92
N LEU A 67 -16.22 2.82 5.92
CA LEU A 67 -15.35 1.65 5.73
C LEU A 67 -15.95 0.35 6.22
N LYS A 68 -17.25 0.33 6.53
CA LYS A 68 -17.94 -0.92 6.77
C LYS A 68 -18.00 -1.69 5.45
N LYS A 69 -16.99 -2.52 5.21
CA LYS A 69 -16.95 -3.45 4.08
C LYS A 69 -18.28 -4.18 4.06
N LYS A 70 -19.03 -4.04 2.98
CA LYS A 70 -20.27 -4.78 2.82
C LYS A 70 -19.89 -6.26 2.74
N GLU A 71 -20.09 -6.98 3.84
CA GLU A 71 -19.86 -8.41 3.85
C GLU A 71 -20.78 -9.06 2.82
N LEU A 72 -20.21 -9.99 2.06
CA LEU A 72 -21.00 -10.81 1.15
C LEU A 72 -22.04 -11.58 1.96
N SER A 73 -23.27 -11.62 1.43
CA SER A 73 -24.31 -12.48 2.00
C SER A 73 -23.85 -13.94 1.97
N LYS A 74 -24.46 -14.79 2.79
CA LYS A 74 -24.14 -16.23 2.77
C LYS A 74 -24.28 -16.83 1.36
N ASN A 75 -25.37 -16.49 0.66
CA ASN A 75 -25.63 -16.97 -0.70
C ASN A 75 -24.56 -16.47 -1.68
N ASP A 76 -24.15 -15.20 -1.58
CA ASP A 76 -23.08 -14.67 -2.44
C ASP A 76 -21.75 -15.36 -2.19
N ARG A 77 -21.44 -15.68 -0.93
CA ARG A 77 -20.22 -16.44 -0.57
C ARG A 77 -20.25 -17.84 -1.16
N GLU A 78 -21.36 -18.55 -1.06
CA GLU A 78 -21.53 -19.90 -1.61
C GLU A 78 -21.46 -19.88 -3.15
N LEU A 79 -22.13 -18.92 -3.79
CA LEU A 79 -22.06 -18.71 -5.23
C LEU A 79 -20.63 -18.43 -5.69
N ARG A 80 -19.93 -17.50 -5.02
CA ARG A 80 -18.53 -17.19 -5.32
C ARG A 80 -17.64 -18.41 -5.14
N ALA A 81 -17.79 -19.16 -4.05
CA ALA A 81 -17.01 -20.37 -3.79
C ALA A 81 -17.24 -21.44 -4.86
N GLY A 82 -18.49 -21.64 -5.29
CA GLY A 82 -18.83 -22.59 -6.35
C GLY A 82 -18.23 -22.21 -7.71
N LEU A 83 -18.29 -20.92 -8.07
CA LEU A 83 -17.73 -20.42 -9.33
C LEU A 83 -16.19 -20.41 -9.33
N THR A 84 -15.58 -20.07 -8.20
CA THR A 84 -14.13 -19.87 -8.08
C THR A 84 -13.36 -21.13 -7.66
N ALA A 85 -14.06 -22.22 -7.41
CA ALA A 85 -13.44 -23.51 -7.11
C ALA A 85 -12.48 -23.91 -8.26
N PRO A 86 -11.24 -24.30 -7.94
CA PRO A 86 -10.34 -24.94 -8.89
C PRO A 86 -10.94 -26.23 -9.44
N ASP A 87 -10.42 -26.66 -10.58
CA ASP A 87 -10.76 -27.98 -11.11
C ASP A 87 -10.33 -29.08 -10.13
N ARG A 88 -11.11 -30.17 -10.06
CA ARG A 88 -10.80 -31.28 -9.14
C ARG A 88 -9.53 -32.00 -9.56
N ASP A 89 -9.28 -32.12 -10.86
CA ASP A 89 -8.10 -32.81 -11.37
C ASP A 89 -6.84 -31.98 -11.09
N ASP A 90 -6.91 -30.65 -11.26
CA ASP A 90 -5.83 -29.74 -10.88
C ASP A 90 -5.58 -29.80 -9.36
N ALA A 91 -6.63 -29.76 -8.54
CA ALA A 91 -6.49 -29.83 -7.09
C ALA A 91 -5.88 -31.16 -6.62
N ALA A 92 -6.26 -32.28 -7.24
CA ALA A 92 -5.70 -33.59 -6.95
C ALA A 92 -4.23 -33.69 -7.40
N LEU A 93 -3.91 -33.20 -8.59
CA LEU A 93 -2.55 -33.21 -9.15
C LEU A 93 -1.55 -32.44 -8.26
N TYR A 94 -1.99 -31.33 -7.67
CA TYR A 94 -1.14 -30.50 -6.80
C TYR A 94 -1.39 -30.76 -5.31
N ALA A 95 -2.09 -31.83 -4.92
CA ALA A 95 -2.46 -32.06 -3.52
C ALA A 95 -1.26 -32.11 -2.56
N ASP A 96 -0.14 -32.73 -2.96
CA ASP A 96 1.06 -32.78 -2.13
C ASP A 96 1.78 -31.42 -2.05
N PHE A 97 1.78 -30.65 -3.14
CA PHE A 97 2.29 -29.28 -3.14
C PHE A 97 1.50 -28.41 -2.16
N LEU A 98 0.17 -28.53 -2.19
CA LEU A 98 -0.76 -27.73 -1.38
C LEU A 98 -0.74 -28.07 0.12
N LYS A 99 -0.05 -29.13 0.54
CA LYS A 99 0.21 -29.42 1.96
C LYS A 99 1.30 -28.51 2.56
N GLN A 100 2.13 -27.90 1.72
CA GLN A 100 3.18 -26.97 2.17
C GLN A 100 2.53 -25.67 2.70
N SER A 101 3.17 -25.05 3.70
CA SER A 101 2.74 -23.75 4.21
C SER A 101 2.80 -22.68 3.13
N ASP A 102 1.91 -21.69 3.21
CA ASP A 102 1.87 -20.54 2.31
C ASP A 102 1.83 -20.88 0.83
N THR A 103 1.15 -21.98 0.52
CA THR A 103 0.77 -22.37 -0.83
C THR A 103 -0.72 -22.23 -1.05
N GLY A 104 -1.14 -22.21 -2.31
CA GLY A 104 -2.54 -22.20 -2.66
C GLY A 104 -2.80 -22.49 -4.13
N ILE A 105 -4.07 -22.69 -4.44
CA ILE A 105 -4.59 -22.85 -5.79
C ILE A 105 -5.84 -21.97 -5.93
N LEU A 106 -5.96 -21.27 -7.04
CA LEU A 106 -7.08 -20.36 -7.30
C LEU A 106 -7.49 -20.39 -8.77
N ARG A 107 -8.69 -19.88 -9.05
CA ARG A 107 -9.21 -19.67 -10.40
C ARG A 107 -9.38 -18.17 -10.67
N LEU A 108 -8.46 -17.55 -11.39
CA LEU A 108 -8.48 -16.14 -11.74
C LEU A 108 -9.32 -15.91 -13.00
N PHE A 109 -10.38 -15.13 -12.90
CA PHE A 109 -11.29 -14.90 -14.02
C PHE A 109 -10.76 -13.85 -14.98
N SER A 110 -11.09 -13.96 -16.27
CA SER A 110 -10.79 -12.86 -17.19
C SER A 110 -11.73 -11.70 -16.89
N ASP A 111 -11.18 -10.49 -16.78
CA ASP A 111 -11.99 -9.27 -16.76
C ASP A 111 -12.72 -9.15 -18.10
N ARG A 112 -14.04 -9.13 -18.04
CA ARG A 112 -14.94 -9.00 -19.19
C ARG A 112 -15.73 -7.70 -19.19
N GLY A 113 -15.41 -6.78 -18.29
CA GLY A 113 -16.18 -5.56 -18.05
C GLY A 113 -17.50 -5.83 -17.32
N CYS A 114 -17.59 -6.93 -16.56
CA CYS A 114 -18.78 -7.34 -15.81
C CYS A 114 -18.93 -6.60 -14.46
N ARG A 115 -18.40 -5.38 -14.36
CA ARG A 115 -18.61 -4.56 -13.17
C ARG A 115 -20.06 -4.10 -13.11
N PRO A 116 -20.72 -4.22 -11.94
CA PRO A 116 -22.05 -3.65 -11.76
C PRO A 116 -21.92 -2.13 -11.62
N ASP A 117 -22.16 -1.39 -12.70
CA ASP A 117 -22.20 0.09 -12.70
C ASP A 117 -23.53 0.61 -12.11
N ASN A 118 -23.99 0.02 -10.99
CA ASN A 118 -25.32 0.23 -10.39
C ASN A 118 -26.53 -0.37 -11.17
N LEU A 119 -26.29 -1.14 -12.22
CA LEU A 119 -27.31 -1.91 -12.95
C LEU A 119 -26.93 -3.39 -13.01
N ILE A 120 -27.87 -4.27 -12.68
CA ILE A 120 -27.74 -5.72 -12.89
C ILE A 120 -27.71 -5.94 -14.42
N LYS A 121 -26.52 -6.12 -14.98
CA LYS A 121 -26.36 -6.53 -16.38
C LYS A 121 -26.73 -8.00 -16.47
N ALA A 122 -27.94 -8.30 -16.93
CA ALA A 122 -28.36 -9.64 -17.35
C ALA A 122 -27.78 -9.99 -18.73
N ASP A 123 -26.50 -9.66 -18.95
CA ASP A 123 -25.77 -10.03 -20.17
C ASP A 123 -25.35 -11.50 -20.04
N PRO A 124 -25.69 -12.38 -21.00
CA PRO A 124 -25.20 -13.76 -21.03
C PRO A 124 -23.68 -13.88 -20.82
N LYS A 125 -22.89 -12.88 -21.25
CA LYS A 125 -21.43 -12.81 -21.06
C LYS A 125 -21.00 -12.77 -19.59
N CYS A 126 -21.85 -12.23 -18.71
CA CYS A 126 -21.58 -12.01 -17.29
C CYS A 126 -22.34 -12.97 -16.36
N ALA A 127 -23.21 -13.83 -16.89
CA ALA A 127 -24.07 -14.72 -16.11
C ALA A 127 -23.29 -15.67 -15.16
N ASN A 128 -22.06 -16.04 -15.52
CA ASN A 128 -21.21 -16.97 -14.76
C ASN A 128 -19.96 -16.31 -14.17
N ILE A 129 -19.98 -14.98 -14.00
CA ILE A 129 -18.86 -14.23 -13.43
C ILE A 129 -19.32 -13.57 -12.14
N PHE A 130 -18.65 -13.91 -11.04
CA PHE A 130 -18.86 -13.20 -9.79
C PHE A 130 -18.01 -11.92 -9.78
N PRO A 131 -18.58 -10.73 -9.46
CA PRO A 131 -17.82 -9.49 -9.45
C PRO A 131 -16.55 -9.55 -8.59
N GLY A 132 -15.43 -9.05 -9.13
CA GLY A 132 -14.13 -9.02 -8.46
C GLY A 132 -13.29 -10.30 -8.57
N THR A 133 -13.80 -11.39 -9.17
CA THR A 133 -13.00 -12.63 -9.31
C THR A 133 -11.91 -12.57 -10.37
N TRP A 134 -11.85 -11.47 -11.13
CA TRP A 134 -10.75 -11.17 -12.06
C TRP A 134 -9.52 -10.57 -11.38
N SER A 135 -9.58 -10.38 -10.06
CA SER A 135 -8.54 -9.79 -9.23
C SER A 135 -8.34 -10.62 -7.96
N TYR A 136 -7.10 -10.91 -7.60
CA TYR A 136 -6.75 -11.70 -6.42
C TYR A 136 -5.66 -11.03 -5.59
N SER A 137 -5.79 -11.08 -4.27
CA SER A 137 -4.79 -10.62 -3.32
C SER A 137 -4.13 -11.82 -2.63
N PHE A 138 -2.85 -12.03 -2.90
CA PHE A 138 -2.03 -13.03 -2.20
C PHE A 138 -1.78 -12.60 -0.75
N ARG A 139 -1.75 -11.29 -0.48
CA ARG A 139 -1.65 -10.75 0.88
C ARG A 139 -2.83 -11.17 1.75
N ALA A 140 -4.05 -11.07 1.22
CA ALA A 140 -5.29 -11.45 1.90
C ALA A 140 -5.70 -12.92 1.69
N LYS A 141 -5.07 -13.62 0.72
CA LYS A 141 -5.41 -14.98 0.29
C LYS A 141 -6.88 -15.12 -0.16
N ASP A 142 -7.45 -14.07 -0.76
CA ASP A 142 -8.82 -14.02 -1.28
C ASP A 142 -8.92 -13.14 -2.53
N TYR A 143 -10.02 -13.28 -3.26
CA TYR A 143 -10.39 -12.35 -4.32
C TYR A 143 -10.62 -10.96 -3.71
N ALA A 144 -10.17 -9.95 -4.45
CA ALA A 144 -10.17 -8.58 -3.99
C ALA A 144 -10.65 -7.66 -5.10
N GLU A 145 -11.30 -6.56 -4.74
CA GLU A 145 -11.58 -5.50 -5.73
C GLU A 145 -10.26 -4.98 -6.30
N ASP A 146 -10.31 -4.44 -7.51
CA ASP A 146 -9.13 -4.10 -8.32
C ASP A 146 -8.11 -3.23 -7.58
N LEU A 147 -8.57 -2.33 -6.71
CA LEU A 147 -7.72 -1.45 -5.91
C LEU A 147 -6.87 -2.20 -4.87
N PHE A 148 -7.30 -3.39 -4.43
CA PHE A 148 -6.65 -4.21 -3.41
C PHE A 148 -6.06 -5.51 -3.98
N GLY A 149 -6.31 -5.77 -5.26
CA GLY A 149 -5.75 -6.89 -6.00
C GLY A 149 -4.23 -6.81 -6.11
N ASP A 150 -3.58 -7.96 -5.97
CA ASP A 150 -2.16 -8.13 -6.25
C ASP A 150 -1.93 -8.49 -7.72
N ILE A 151 -2.88 -9.22 -8.32
CA ILE A 151 -2.85 -9.63 -9.72
C ILE A 151 -4.25 -9.59 -10.31
N LEU A 152 -4.33 -9.17 -11.56
CA LEU A 152 -5.55 -9.15 -12.37
C LEU A 152 -5.31 -9.83 -13.71
N LEU A 153 -6.36 -10.39 -14.30
CA LEU A 153 -6.31 -10.95 -15.65
C LEU A 153 -7.17 -10.11 -16.60
N ARG A 154 -6.52 -9.41 -17.53
CA ARG A 154 -7.20 -8.60 -18.55
C ARG A 154 -6.63 -8.90 -19.93
N ASN A 155 -7.49 -9.16 -20.91
CA ASN A 155 -7.08 -9.40 -22.31
C ASN A 155 -5.99 -10.47 -22.48
N GLY A 156 -6.05 -11.56 -21.70
CA GLY A 156 -5.04 -12.62 -21.73
C GLY A 156 -3.67 -12.24 -21.15
N ARG A 157 -3.59 -11.12 -20.42
CA ARG A 157 -2.39 -10.65 -19.73
C ARG A 157 -2.62 -10.64 -18.23
N LEU A 158 -1.61 -11.06 -17.50
CA LEU A 158 -1.49 -10.81 -16.08
C LEU A 158 -1.08 -9.36 -15.90
N THR A 159 -1.74 -8.65 -15.00
CA THR A 159 -1.47 -7.25 -14.73
C THR A 159 -1.43 -7.02 -13.22
N THR A 160 -0.59 -6.11 -12.77
CA THR A 160 -0.60 -5.59 -11.40
C THR A 160 -0.98 -4.13 -11.48
N ASP A 161 -2.13 -3.77 -10.93
CA ASP A 161 -2.66 -2.41 -11.01
C ASP A 161 -2.51 -1.70 -9.65
N GLY A 162 -2.62 -0.38 -9.63
CA GLY A 162 -2.59 0.42 -8.42
C GLY A 162 -1.24 1.08 -8.14
N PHE A 163 -1.32 2.38 -7.82
CA PHE A 163 -0.16 3.19 -7.46
C PHE A 163 0.43 2.80 -6.10
N LEU A 164 -0.43 2.46 -5.14
CA LEU A 164 -0.06 2.07 -3.78
C LEU A 164 0.18 0.55 -3.62
N ALA A 165 0.05 -0.21 -4.70
CA ALA A 165 0.39 -1.64 -4.76
C ALA A 165 1.23 -1.87 -6.02
N GLN A 166 2.52 -1.55 -5.93
CA GLN A 166 3.39 -1.69 -7.09
C GLN A 166 3.81 -3.14 -7.26
N GLY A 167 3.25 -3.79 -8.28
CA GLY A 167 3.66 -5.13 -8.69
C GLY A 167 4.73 -5.12 -9.78
N MET A 168 5.57 -6.15 -9.75
CA MET A 168 6.49 -6.50 -10.84
C MET A 168 6.37 -8.00 -11.13
N ILE A 169 6.04 -8.33 -12.37
CA ILE A 169 5.87 -9.69 -12.89
C ILE A 169 7.06 -10.01 -13.77
N VAL A 170 7.61 -11.21 -13.58
CA VAL A 170 8.62 -11.81 -14.47
C VAL A 170 8.26 -13.24 -14.79
N ARG A 171 8.42 -13.63 -16.05
CA ARG A 171 8.23 -15.02 -16.49
C ARG A 171 9.56 -15.77 -16.42
N LEU A 172 9.60 -16.85 -15.63
CA LEU A 172 10.81 -17.63 -15.43
C LEU A 172 10.99 -18.77 -16.46
N GLY A 173 9.90 -19.23 -17.08
CA GLY A 173 9.95 -20.32 -18.06
C GLY A 173 9.01 -21.47 -17.69
N ASN A 174 9.30 -22.69 -18.15
CA ASN A 174 8.49 -23.88 -17.89
C ASN A 174 9.31 -24.90 -17.07
N PHE A 175 9.19 -24.83 -15.75
CA PHE A 175 9.81 -25.79 -14.83
C PHE A 175 8.94 -25.98 -13.58
N SER A 176 9.31 -26.88 -12.68
CA SER A 176 8.52 -27.15 -11.47
C SER A 176 8.49 -25.95 -10.52
N LEU A 177 7.29 -25.61 -10.03
CA LEU A 177 7.10 -24.55 -9.04
C LEU A 177 7.78 -24.86 -7.70
N ASP A 178 7.91 -26.15 -7.34
CA ASP A 178 8.62 -26.59 -6.12
C ASP A 178 10.05 -26.07 -6.06
N ARG A 179 10.72 -26.00 -7.22
CA ARG A 179 12.13 -25.61 -7.31
C ARG A 179 12.38 -24.10 -7.28
N VAL A 180 11.32 -23.29 -7.32
CA VAL A 180 11.47 -21.83 -7.27
C VAL A 180 11.83 -21.40 -5.86
N THR A 181 12.88 -20.61 -5.72
CA THR A 181 13.33 -20.01 -4.46
C THR A 181 13.74 -18.56 -4.71
N SER A 182 14.04 -17.81 -3.64
CA SER A 182 14.58 -16.45 -3.75
C SER A 182 15.94 -16.38 -4.44
N ALA A 183 16.62 -17.51 -4.66
CA ALA A 183 17.87 -17.62 -5.39
C ALA A 183 17.69 -18.10 -6.85
N SER A 184 16.47 -18.37 -7.30
CA SER A 184 16.22 -18.80 -8.68
C SER A 184 16.60 -17.71 -9.69
N PRO A 185 16.97 -18.09 -10.94
CA PRO A 185 17.12 -17.13 -12.02
C PRO A 185 15.88 -16.24 -12.14
N GLY A 186 16.08 -14.93 -12.31
CA GLY A 186 15.01 -13.95 -12.34
C GLY A 186 14.54 -13.45 -10.97
N ALA A 187 14.94 -14.06 -9.84
CA ALA A 187 14.57 -13.61 -8.50
C ALA A 187 15.47 -12.48 -7.95
N LYS A 188 16.67 -12.30 -8.52
CA LYS A 188 17.66 -11.32 -8.04
C LYS A 188 17.13 -9.89 -8.08
N PHE A 189 16.66 -9.43 -9.24
CA PHE A 189 16.17 -8.06 -9.38
C PHE A 189 15.00 -7.75 -8.43
N PRO A 190 13.94 -8.58 -8.32
CA PRO A 190 12.90 -8.36 -7.33
C PRO A 190 13.39 -8.46 -5.90
N ALA A 191 14.42 -9.24 -5.58
CA ALA A 191 14.96 -9.29 -4.22
C ALA A 191 15.74 -8.01 -3.86
N ASP A 192 16.52 -7.49 -4.80
CA ASP A 192 17.39 -6.33 -4.63
C ASP A 192 16.66 -4.98 -4.80
N PHE A 193 15.45 -5.00 -5.39
CA PHE A 193 14.66 -3.80 -5.61
C PHE A 193 14.33 -3.10 -4.28
N LYS A 194 14.74 -1.84 -4.15
CA LYS A 194 14.50 -1.01 -2.96
C LYS A 194 13.30 -0.11 -3.21
N PRO A 195 12.15 -0.32 -2.51
CA PRO A 195 11.03 0.58 -2.61
C PRO A 195 11.45 2.00 -2.18
N ALA A 196 11.15 2.99 -3.01
CA ALA A 196 11.29 4.39 -2.61
C ALA A 196 10.20 4.77 -1.60
N ASP A 197 10.44 5.77 -0.76
CA ASP A 197 9.48 6.28 0.24
C ASP A 197 8.97 7.69 -0.09
N LYS A 198 9.72 8.48 -0.87
CA LYS A 198 9.27 9.80 -1.32
C LYS A 198 8.35 9.68 -2.54
N ILE A 199 7.21 10.36 -2.51
CA ILE A 199 6.17 10.27 -3.56
C ILE A 199 6.69 10.46 -5.00
N ALA A 200 7.63 11.38 -5.21
CA ALA A 200 8.22 11.62 -6.54
C ALA A 200 9.03 10.41 -7.04
N GLU A 201 9.82 9.80 -6.15
CA GLU A 201 10.63 8.62 -6.43
C GLU A 201 9.74 7.37 -6.59
N VAL A 202 8.69 7.24 -5.77
CA VAL A 202 7.67 6.18 -5.91
C VAL A 202 6.98 6.25 -7.26
N ARG A 203 6.66 7.45 -7.76
CA ARG A 203 6.09 7.65 -9.09
C ARG A 203 7.08 7.31 -10.20
N ALA A 204 8.35 7.67 -10.04
CA ALA A 204 9.38 7.28 -11.00
C ALA A 204 9.52 5.75 -11.09
N GLN A 205 9.52 5.06 -9.95
CA GLN A 205 9.52 3.59 -9.90
C GLN A 205 8.28 2.97 -10.54
N TYR A 206 7.10 3.55 -10.28
CA TYR A 206 5.85 3.11 -10.92
C TYR A 206 5.95 3.17 -12.44
N GLU A 207 6.41 4.30 -13.00
CA GLU A 207 6.56 4.49 -14.45
C GLU A 207 7.63 3.57 -15.04
N GLN A 208 8.74 3.37 -14.32
CA GLN A 208 9.78 2.44 -14.73
C GLN A 208 9.23 1.01 -14.86
N LEU A 209 8.46 0.54 -13.88
CA LEU A 209 7.84 -0.79 -13.92
C LEU A 209 6.71 -0.88 -14.96
N ARG A 210 6.04 0.24 -15.27
CA ARG A 210 5.03 0.30 -16.33
C ARG A 210 5.66 0.13 -17.72
N ILE A 211 6.81 0.76 -17.96
CA ILE A 211 7.58 0.62 -19.22
C ILE A 211 8.20 -0.78 -19.30
N GLY A 212 8.71 -1.27 -18.18
CA GLY A 212 9.44 -2.52 -18.07
C GLY A 212 10.93 -2.30 -17.88
N VAL A 213 11.57 -3.23 -17.20
CA VAL A 213 13.01 -3.22 -16.89
C VAL A 213 13.62 -4.53 -17.36
N ASP A 214 14.63 -4.43 -18.21
CA ASP A 214 15.47 -5.57 -18.57
C ASP A 214 16.64 -5.69 -17.58
N ALA A 215 16.71 -6.82 -16.88
CA ALA A 215 17.82 -7.14 -15.97
C ALA A 215 18.11 -8.64 -15.98
N ASP A 216 19.39 -9.01 -16.03
CA ASP A 216 19.86 -10.41 -15.99
C ASP A 216 19.21 -11.33 -17.05
N GLY A 217 18.81 -10.77 -18.20
CA GLY A 217 18.14 -11.52 -19.28
C GLY A 217 16.63 -11.72 -19.08
N PHE A 218 16.03 -11.06 -18.09
CA PHE A 218 14.60 -11.10 -17.81
C PHE A 218 13.96 -9.71 -17.93
N LEU A 219 12.72 -9.69 -18.41
CA LEU A 219 11.86 -8.51 -18.43
C LEU A 219 10.96 -8.49 -17.20
N TYR A 220 11.09 -7.44 -16.39
CA TYR A 220 10.26 -7.16 -15.22
C TYR A 220 9.30 -6.03 -15.55
N SER A 221 7.99 -6.25 -15.42
CA SER A 221 7.04 -5.14 -15.63
C SER A 221 5.73 -5.35 -14.88
N LYS A 222 4.86 -4.35 -14.89
CA LYS A 222 3.49 -4.46 -14.33
C LYS A 222 2.60 -5.42 -15.11
N GLU A 223 3.05 -5.94 -16.26
CA GLU A 223 2.27 -6.85 -17.09
C GLU A 223 3.09 -8.05 -17.61
N ALA A 224 2.42 -9.18 -17.82
CA ALA A 224 3.03 -10.31 -18.51
C ALA A 224 1.97 -11.08 -19.32
N PRO A 225 2.34 -11.67 -20.48
CA PRO A 225 1.43 -12.56 -21.18
C PRO A 225 1.11 -13.79 -20.31
N ALA A 226 -0.17 -14.13 -20.17
CA ALA A 226 -0.59 -15.30 -19.43
C ALA A 226 -0.36 -16.57 -20.25
N LYS A 227 0.75 -17.26 -20.01
CA LYS A 227 1.09 -18.52 -20.68
C LYS A 227 0.95 -19.73 -19.77
N VAL A 228 0.05 -20.65 -20.13
CA VAL A 228 -0.13 -21.95 -19.49
C VAL A 228 1.19 -22.74 -19.47
N GLY A 229 1.42 -23.45 -18.37
CA GLY A 229 2.64 -24.21 -18.08
C GLY A 229 3.83 -23.35 -17.65
N SER A 230 3.74 -22.02 -17.76
CA SER A 230 4.84 -21.15 -17.34
C SER A 230 4.78 -20.82 -15.85
N VAL A 231 5.96 -20.70 -15.25
CA VAL A 231 6.21 -20.20 -13.90
C VAL A 231 6.56 -18.72 -13.97
N TYR A 232 6.08 -17.97 -13.00
CA TYR A 232 6.29 -16.54 -12.84
C TYR A 232 6.74 -16.23 -11.42
N LEU A 233 7.45 -15.13 -11.26
CA LEU A 233 7.54 -14.42 -9.98
C LEU A 233 6.74 -13.13 -10.06
N LEU A 234 6.09 -12.83 -8.95
CA LEU A 234 5.43 -11.56 -8.69
C LEU A 234 5.95 -11.03 -7.37
N ARG A 235 6.50 -9.82 -7.33
CA ARG A 235 6.65 -9.06 -6.08
C ARG A 235 5.62 -7.93 -6.07
N VAL A 236 4.86 -7.81 -4.98
CA VAL A 236 3.92 -6.70 -4.76
C VAL A 236 4.36 -5.90 -3.56
N ILE A 237 4.64 -4.62 -3.80
CA ILE A 237 5.00 -3.64 -2.79
C ILE A 237 3.74 -2.84 -2.45
N ALA A 238 3.04 -3.27 -1.40
CA ALA A 238 1.86 -2.56 -0.91
C ALA A 238 2.28 -1.44 0.05
N TYR A 239 2.27 -0.20 -0.41
CA TYR A 239 2.66 0.99 0.36
C TYR A 239 1.61 1.39 1.39
N ARG A 240 2.05 1.73 2.61
CA ARG A 240 1.22 2.41 3.62
C ARG A 240 1.30 3.92 3.46
N LEU A 241 0.26 4.61 3.92
CA LEU A 241 0.24 6.07 3.97
C LEU A 241 0.80 6.54 5.29
N HIS A 242 1.59 7.61 5.25
CA HIS A 242 2.02 8.27 6.48
C HIS A 242 0.83 8.90 7.21
N LEU A 243 0.86 8.85 8.55
CA LEU A 243 -0.25 9.31 9.40
C LEU A 243 -0.61 10.78 9.16
N SER A 244 0.35 11.62 8.76
CA SER A 244 0.09 13.03 8.41
C SER A 244 -0.86 13.18 7.22
N VAL A 245 -0.78 12.29 6.23
CA VAL A 245 -1.65 12.30 5.05
C VAL A 245 -3.07 11.95 5.46
N LEU A 246 -3.24 10.87 6.24
CA LEU A 246 -4.54 10.48 6.79
C LEU A 246 -5.12 11.61 7.65
N THR A 247 -4.29 12.25 8.47
CA THR A 247 -4.72 13.37 9.31
C THR A 247 -5.16 14.57 8.47
N ARG A 248 -4.48 14.87 7.35
CA ARG A 248 -4.86 15.96 6.44
C ARG A 248 -6.21 15.68 5.79
N ILE A 249 -6.41 14.48 5.26
CA ILE A 249 -7.68 14.06 4.64
C ILE A 249 -8.81 14.18 5.67
N LEU A 250 -8.61 13.64 6.87
CA LEU A 250 -9.63 13.62 7.92
C LEU A 250 -9.90 14.98 8.58
N ARG A 251 -8.94 15.92 8.54
CA ARG A 251 -9.11 17.28 9.04
C ARG A 251 -9.62 18.25 7.99
N SER A 252 -9.73 17.82 6.74
CA SER A 252 -10.35 18.66 5.72
C SER A 252 -11.77 19.01 6.13
N LYS A 253 -12.15 20.29 5.97
CA LYS A 253 -13.54 20.73 6.18
C LYS A 253 -14.45 20.33 5.02
N THR A 254 -13.88 19.84 3.92
CA THR A 254 -14.61 19.28 2.78
C THR A 254 -14.84 17.80 3.00
N GLU A 255 -15.95 17.28 2.49
CA GLU A 255 -16.14 15.84 2.41
C GLU A 255 -15.00 15.22 1.57
N PRO A 256 -14.44 14.07 1.99
CA PRO A 256 -13.41 13.38 1.22
C PRO A 256 -14.01 12.94 -0.12
N ASP A 257 -13.29 13.20 -1.21
CA ASP A 257 -13.66 12.71 -2.53
C ASP A 257 -13.38 11.19 -2.67
N GLU A 258 -13.67 10.63 -3.83
CA GLU A 258 -13.49 9.20 -4.09
C GLU A 258 -12.02 8.77 -3.96
N ASP A 259 -11.08 9.62 -4.35
CA ASP A 259 -9.66 9.33 -4.27
C ASP A 259 -9.19 9.32 -2.81
N ASP A 260 -9.60 10.30 -2.02
CA ASP A 260 -9.38 10.33 -0.56
C ASP A 260 -9.96 9.09 0.13
N LEU A 261 -11.17 8.68 -0.25
CA LEU A 261 -11.78 7.45 0.25
C LEU A 261 -11.00 6.20 -0.17
N ASN A 262 -10.50 6.15 -1.39
CA ASN A 262 -9.68 5.05 -1.88
C ASN A 262 -8.35 4.98 -1.11
N PHE A 263 -7.69 6.11 -0.86
CA PHE A 263 -6.50 6.22 -0.01
C PHE A 263 -6.75 5.70 1.42
N ILE A 264 -7.90 6.06 1.99
CA ILE A 264 -8.29 5.58 3.31
C ILE A 264 -8.51 4.06 3.30
N ARG A 265 -9.23 3.53 2.30
CA ARG A 265 -9.55 2.10 2.23
C ARG A 265 -8.30 1.24 2.06
N VAL A 266 -7.33 1.66 1.24
CA VAL A 266 -6.12 0.88 1.00
C VAL A 266 -5.25 0.72 2.24
N ASP A 267 -5.24 1.69 3.16
CA ASP A 267 -4.49 1.57 4.42
C ASP A 267 -5.11 0.56 5.40
N GLN A 268 -6.36 0.16 5.20
CA GLN A 268 -7.03 -0.86 6.03
C GLN A 268 -6.68 -2.29 5.66
N ASP A 269 -6.23 -2.51 4.42
CA ASP A 269 -5.73 -3.81 4.03
C ASP A 269 -4.46 -4.12 4.85
N THR A 270 -4.21 -5.40 5.11
CA THR A 270 -2.94 -5.89 5.67
C THR A 270 -1.82 -5.70 4.64
N ARG A 271 -1.44 -4.44 4.42
CA ARG A 271 -0.40 -4.08 3.48
C ARG A 271 0.90 -4.74 3.92
N LYS A 272 1.45 -5.52 2.99
CA LYS A 272 2.71 -6.24 3.12
C LYS A 272 3.42 -6.17 1.77
N ASP A 273 4.74 -6.20 1.82
CA ASP A 273 5.55 -6.45 0.64
C ASP A 273 5.69 -7.97 0.52
N VAL A 274 5.14 -8.57 -0.54
CA VAL A 274 5.11 -10.02 -0.71
C VAL A 274 5.76 -10.42 -2.02
N THR A 275 6.48 -11.55 -2.02
CA THR A 275 7.00 -12.18 -3.23
C THR A 275 6.38 -13.55 -3.39
N ILE A 276 5.74 -13.77 -4.54
CA ILE A 276 4.97 -14.96 -4.88
C ILE A 276 5.60 -15.62 -6.10
N ALA A 277 5.80 -16.93 -6.03
CA ALA A 277 6.04 -17.76 -7.20
C ALA A 277 4.72 -18.44 -7.58
N PHE A 278 4.37 -18.44 -8.86
CA PHE A 278 3.16 -19.12 -9.30
C PHE A 278 3.29 -19.72 -10.69
N ARG A 279 2.47 -20.73 -10.95
CA ARG A 279 2.37 -21.43 -12.23
C ARG A 279 0.93 -21.33 -12.73
N ILE A 280 0.77 -20.94 -13.99
CA ILE A 280 -0.52 -21.09 -14.67
C ILE A 280 -0.63 -22.54 -15.11
N VAL A 281 -1.55 -23.31 -14.53
CA VAL A 281 -1.67 -24.75 -14.80
C VAL A 281 -2.71 -25.06 -15.86
N ARG A 282 -3.75 -24.23 -15.98
CA ARG A 282 -4.84 -24.42 -16.94
C ARG A 282 -5.38 -23.07 -17.39
N GLN A 283 -5.86 -23.02 -18.63
CA GLN A 283 -6.75 -21.97 -19.12
C GLN A 283 -8.02 -22.66 -19.63
N ASP A 284 -9.18 -22.25 -19.10
CA ASP A 284 -10.46 -22.82 -19.53
C ASP A 284 -10.98 -22.19 -20.84
N ALA A 285 -12.11 -22.68 -21.34
CA ALA A 285 -12.76 -22.16 -22.56
C ALA A 285 -13.13 -20.68 -22.42
N ASP A 286 -13.41 -20.24 -21.19
CA ASP A 286 -13.75 -18.87 -20.82
C ASP A 286 -12.53 -17.96 -20.67
N LYS A 287 -11.32 -18.48 -20.92
CA LYS A 287 -10.03 -17.80 -20.74
C LYS A 287 -9.68 -17.46 -19.31
N ASN A 288 -10.39 -18.02 -18.32
CA ASN A 288 -9.98 -17.94 -16.92
C ASN A 288 -8.78 -18.86 -16.70
N LEU A 289 -7.98 -18.54 -15.69
CA LEU A 289 -6.75 -19.26 -15.38
C LEU A 289 -6.88 -20.01 -14.06
N THR A 290 -6.40 -21.24 -14.02
CA THR A 290 -6.07 -21.89 -12.74
C THR A 290 -4.60 -21.63 -12.43
N ILE A 291 -4.35 -21.09 -11.24
CA ILE A 291 -3.03 -20.70 -10.79
C ILE A 291 -2.71 -21.45 -9.50
N VAL A 292 -1.58 -22.14 -9.49
CA VAL A 292 -0.98 -22.71 -8.27
C VAL A 292 0.16 -21.79 -7.85
N TRP A 293 0.22 -21.45 -6.57
CA TRP A 293 1.15 -20.43 -6.08
C TRP A 293 1.76 -20.82 -4.73
N LYS A 294 2.92 -20.23 -4.45
CA LYS A 294 3.55 -20.23 -3.13
C LYS A 294 4.17 -18.87 -2.81
N GLU A 295 4.11 -18.49 -1.55
CA GLU A 295 4.80 -17.32 -1.03
C GLU A 295 6.28 -17.66 -0.79
N LEU A 296 7.17 -16.79 -1.26
CA LEU A 296 8.61 -16.90 -1.03
C LEU A 296 9.10 -15.97 0.07
N ASP A 297 8.45 -14.82 0.22
CA ASP A 297 8.85 -13.78 1.17
C ASP A 297 7.67 -12.87 1.53
N ARG A 298 7.68 -12.39 2.76
CA ARG A 298 6.71 -11.42 3.30
C ARG A 298 7.40 -10.46 4.25
N LYS A 299 7.43 -9.20 3.86
CA LYS A 299 8.08 -8.09 4.57
C LYS A 299 7.08 -7.05 5.04
N LYS A 300 7.54 -6.19 5.94
CA LYS A 300 6.80 -4.99 6.33
C LYS A 300 6.69 -4.06 5.12
N SER A 301 5.51 -3.50 4.92
CA SER A 301 5.29 -2.48 3.89
C SER A 301 6.15 -1.25 4.08
N PRO A 302 6.67 -0.67 2.99
CA PRO A 302 7.20 0.69 3.01
C PRO A 302 6.06 1.70 3.23
N GLU A 303 6.43 2.89 3.68
CA GLU A 303 5.52 4.00 3.98
C GLU A 303 5.84 5.15 3.04
N ILE A 304 4.81 5.72 2.40
CA ILE A 304 5.00 6.87 1.51
C ILE A 304 4.94 8.15 2.33
N VAL A 305 5.98 8.96 2.16
CA VAL A 305 6.06 10.32 2.66
C VAL A 305 5.69 11.28 1.51
N PHE A 306 4.65 12.06 1.76
CA PHE A 306 4.28 13.20 0.93
C PHE A 306 4.99 14.40 1.56
N ALA A 307 5.93 15.01 0.82
CA ALA A 307 6.54 16.25 1.29
C ALA A 307 5.45 17.33 1.40
N ASP A 308 5.52 18.14 2.45
CA ASP A 308 4.70 19.34 2.64
C ASP A 308 5.10 20.46 1.68
#